data_AF-A0A0G0NBX3-F1
#
_entry.id   AF-A0A0G0NBX3-F1
#
_cell.length_a   1.000
_cell.length_b   1.000
_cell.length_c   1.000
_cell.angle_alpha   90.00
_cell.angle_beta   90.00
_cell.angle_gamma   90.00
#
_symmetry.space_group_name_H-M   'P 1'
#
loop_
_entity.id
_entity.type
_entity.pdbx_description
1 polymer ?
#
loop_
_entity_poly.entity_id
_entity_poly.type
_entity_poly.pdbx_seq_one_letter_code
_entity_poly.pdbx_strand_id
1 'polypeptide(L)' 'MNWLSKKDSKIVISQRGKHQYAIEYPYWSQPYIIPWKHNEVNKYIVKDLMEQLVNSDICTKEEFDQYIR' A
#
# COMPACT_ATOMS: atom_id res chain seq x y z
N MET A 1 -2.29 -3.80 -7.05
CA MET A 1 -2.51 -3.69 -5.59
C MET A 1 -2.97 -4.98 -4.89
N ASN A 2 -3.61 -5.94 -5.58
CA ASN A 2 -4.11 -7.17 -4.95
C ASN A 2 -3.02 -8.17 -4.48
N TRP A 3 -1.72 -7.82 -4.62
CA TRP A 3 -0.60 -8.67 -4.23
C TRP A 3 -0.24 -8.49 -2.74
N LEU A 4 -0.48 -7.31 -2.17
CA LEU A 4 -0.20 -7.01 -0.76
C LEU A 4 -1.06 -7.87 0.18
N SER A 5 -2.35 -8.00 -0.10
CA SER A 5 -3.25 -8.90 0.64
C SER A 5 -2.91 -10.39 0.46
N LYS A 6 -2.11 -10.76 -0.56
CA LYS A 6 -1.60 -12.13 -0.71
C LYS A 6 -0.30 -12.36 0.07
N LYS A 7 0.49 -11.30 0.30
CA LYS A 7 1.76 -11.36 1.01
C LYS A 7 1.54 -11.51 2.52
N ASP A 8 0.62 -10.74 3.08
CA ASP A 8 0.24 -10.84 4.48
C ASP A 8 -1.29 -10.80 4.59
N SER A 9 -1.86 -11.87 5.15
CA SER A 9 -3.31 -12.00 5.32
C SER A 9 -3.90 -11.00 6.31
N LYS A 10 -3.07 -10.29 7.06
CA LYS A 10 -3.47 -9.21 7.97
C LYS A 10 -3.60 -7.86 7.26
N ILE A 11 -3.13 -7.73 6.02
CA ILE A 11 -3.27 -6.51 5.23
C ILE A 11 -4.63 -6.51 4.53
N VAL A 12 -5.48 -5.57 4.93
CA VAL A 12 -6.77 -5.35 4.31
C VAL A 12 -6.69 -4.10 3.43
N ILE A 13 -7.03 -4.24 2.15
CA ILE A 13 -7.11 -3.11 1.23
C ILE A 13 -8.60 -2.83 1.01
N SER A 14 -9.07 -1.71 1.52
CA SER A 14 -10.45 -1.28 1.41
C SER A 14 -10.54 -0.02 0.54
N GLN A 15 -11.55 0.09 -0.32
CA GLN A 15 -11.80 1.31 -1.07
C GLN A 15 -12.53 2.31 -0.16
N ARG A 16 -11.91 3.45 0.13
CA ARG A 16 -12.51 4.52 0.94
C ARG A 16 -12.89 5.68 0.02
N GLY A 17 -14.19 5.78 -0.29
CA GLY A 17 -14.71 6.81 -1.18
C GLY A 17 -14.42 6.56 -2.66
N LYS A 18 -14.62 7.60 -3.49
CA LYS A 18 -14.54 7.46 -4.96
C LYS A 18 -13.11 7.29 -5.48
N HIS A 19 -12.12 7.90 -4.83
CA HIS A 19 -10.77 8.11 -5.39
C HIS A 19 -9.64 7.78 -4.38
N GLN A 20 -9.89 6.93 -3.39
CA GLN A 20 -8.88 6.56 -2.40
C GLN A 20 -8.97 5.08 -2.04
N TYR A 21 -7.81 4.46 -1.84
CA TYR A 21 -7.67 3.18 -1.17
C TYR A 21 -7.15 3.41 0.24
N ALA A 22 -7.59 2.60 1.19
CA ALA A 22 -7.00 2.48 2.51
C ALA A 22 -6.35 1.11 2.63
N ILE A 23 -5.12 1.11 3.13
CA ILE A 23 -4.40 -0.10 3.51
C ILE A 23 -4.39 -0.15 5.03
N GLU A 24 -5.10 -1.14 5.56
CA GLU A 24 -5.25 -1.38 6.98
C GLU A 24 -4.32 -2.53 7.37
N TYR A 25 -3.46 -2.29 8.35
CA TYR A 25 -2.58 -3.29 8.93
C TYR A 25 -2.67 -3.19 10.45
N PRO A 26 -2.91 -4.29 11.19
CA PRO A 26 -3.19 -4.24 12.63
C PRO A 26 -2.04 -3.71 13.49
N TYR A 27 -0.82 -3.69 12.96
CA TYR A 27 0.35 -3.16 13.65
C TYR A 27 0.58 -1.66 13.37
N TRP A 28 -0.15 -1.08 12.43
CA TRP A 28 -0.11 0.36 12.17
C TRP A 28 -1.07 1.08 13.11
N SER A 29 -0.62 2.20 13.67
CA SER A 29 -1.51 3.06 14.48
C SER A 29 -2.64 3.67 13.64
N GLN A 30 -2.44 3.83 12.33
CA GLN A 30 -3.41 4.41 11.42
C GLN A 30 -3.35 3.71 10.05
N PRO A 31 -4.50 3.59 9.36
CA PRO A 31 -4.51 3.05 8.01
C PRO A 31 -3.81 3.99 7.05
N TYR A 32 -3.06 3.43 6.11
CA TYR A 32 -2.37 4.19 5.09
C TYR A 32 -3.30 4.51 3.94
N ILE A 33 -3.51 5.80 3.66
CA ILE A 33 -4.44 6.25 2.62
C ILE A 33 -3.67 6.51 1.33
N ILE A 34 -4.07 5.84 0.25
CA ILE A 34 -3.56 6.02 -1.10
C ILE A 34 -4.63 6.76 -1.91
N PRO A 35 -4.56 8.09 -1.98
CA PRO A 35 -5.37 8.84 -2.93
C PRO A 35 -4.84 8.62 -4.36
N TRP A 36 -5.75 8.45 -5.30
CA TRP A 36 -5.46 8.35 -6.72
C TRP A 36 -6.32 9.37 -7.47
N LYS A 37 -5.80 9.94 -8.55
CA LYS A 37 -6.53 10.90 -9.39
C LYS A 37 -6.37 10.47 -10.83
N HIS A 38 -7.47 10.43 -11.59
CA HIS A 38 -7.48 9.90 -12.97
C HIS A 38 -6.87 8.49 -13.09
N ASN A 39 -7.14 7.63 -12.11
CA ASN A 39 -6.60 6.27 -12.04
C ASN A 39 -5.06 6.20 -11.89
N GLU A 40 -4.42 7.32 -11.52
CA GLU A 40 -2.97 7.40 -11.32
C GLU A 40 -2.66 7.73 -9.85
N VAL A 41 -1.71 7.01 -9.27
CA VAL A 41 -1.20 7.26 -7.92
C VAL A 41 0.08 8.07 -8.04
N ASN A 42 0.23 9.12 -7.23
CA ASN A 42 1.43 9.93 -7.24
C ASN A 42 2.66 9.09 -6.82
N LYS A 43 3.77 9.19 -7.56
CA LYS A 43 5.05 8.53 -7.25
C LYS A 43 5.53 8.78 -5.80
N TYR A 44 5.23 9.94 -5.23
CA TYR A 44 5.58 10.23 -3.83
C TYR A 44 4.79 9.35 -2.85
N ILE A 45 3.51 9.09 -3.12
CA ILE A 45 2.65 8.20 -2.32
C ILE A 45 3.11 6.75 -2.47
N VAL A 46 3.51 6.34 -3.67
CA VAL A 46 4.04 4.99 -3.92
C VAL A 46 5.34 4.78 -3.15
N LYS A 47 6.24 5.77 -3.15
CA LYS A 47 7.49 5.72 -2.41
C LYS A 47 7.26 5.68 -0.89
N ASP A 48 6.37 6.52 -0.38
CA ASP A 48 6.06 6.56 1.05
C ASP A 48 5.38 5.25 1.51
N LEU A 49 4.51 4.67 0.68
CA LEU A 49 3.92 3.36 0.92
C LEU A 49 4.98 2.26 0.97
N MET A 50 5.93 2.28 0.02
CA MET A 50 7.04 1.34 -0.01
C MET A 50 7.88 1.43 1.27
N GLU A 51 8.24 2.64 1.71
CA GLU A 51 8.98 2.84 2.95
C GLU A 51 8.21 2.31 4.16
N GLN A 52 6.90 2.55 4.23
CA GLN A 52 6.05 2.03 5.29
C GLN A 52 6.01 0.50 5.32
N LEU A 53 5.90 -0.16 4.17
CA LEU A 53 5.87 -1.61 4.05
C LEU A 53 7.21 -2.26 4.41
N VAL A 54 8.33 -1.66 3.98
CA VAL A 54 9.68 -2.11 4.33
C VAL A 54 9.94 -1.95 5.82
N ASN A 55 9.55 -0.80 6.41
CA ASN A 55 9.68 -0.57 7.86
C ASN A 55 8.83 -1.54 8.69
N SER A 56 7.76 -2.07 8.11
CA SER A 56 6.88 -3.04 8.76
C SER A 56 7.29 -4.49 8.54
N ASP A 57 8.45 -4.72 7.89
CA ASP A 57 8.97 -6.03 7.52
C ASP A 57 8.00 -6.86 6.64
N ILE A 58 7.09 -6.18 5.92
CA ILE A 58 6.08 -6.82 5.06
C ILE A 58 6.69 -7.26 3.73
N CYS A 59 7.55 -6.42 3.14
CA CYS A 59 8.26 -6.71 1.90
C CYS A 59 9.57 -5.94 1.81
N THR A 60 10.49 -6.42 0.99
CA THR A 60 11.69 -5.65 0.65
C THR A 60 11.41 -4.64 -0.46
N LYS A 61 12.30 -3.66 -0.60
CA LYS A 61 12.25 -2.69 -1.71
C LYS A 61 12.25 -3.37 -3.08
N GLU A 62 13.03 -4.44 -3.22
CA GLU A 62 13.15 -5.21 -4.47
C GLU A 62 11.86 -5.95 -4.80
N GLU A 63 11.24 -6.58 -3.81
CA GLU A 63 9.93 -7.22 -3.99
C GLU A 63 8.87 -6.19 -4.38
N PHE A 64 8.82 -5.04 -3.72
CA PHE A 64 7.87 -3.98 -4.04
C PHE A 64 8.03 -3.47 -5.47
N ASP A 65 9.26 -3.27 -5.94
CA ASP A 65 9.56 -2.80 -7.30
C ASP A 65 9.09 -3.80 -8.38
N GLN A 66 9.24 -5.11 -8.12
CA GLN A 66 8.75 -6.15 -9.02
C GLN A 66 7.22 -6.14 -9.22
N TYR A 67 6.46 -5.66 -8.23
CA TYR A 67 5.00 -5.62 -8.31
C TYR A 67 4.40 -4.31 -8.83
N ILE A 68 5.20 -3.24 -8.85
CA ILE A 68 4.81 -1.93 -9.43
C ILE A 68 5.08 -1.90 -10.94
N ARG A 69 5.99 -2.74 -11.43
CA ARG A 69 6.39 -2.85 -12.84
C ARG A 69 5.39 -3.62 -13.69
#